data_AF-A0A6G0Z9C5-F1
#
_entry.id   AF-A0A6G0Z9C5-F1
#
_cell.length_a   1.000
_cell.length_b   1.000
_cell.length_c   1.000
_cell.angle_alpha   90.00
_cell.angle_beta   90.00
_cell.angle_gamma   90.00
#
_symmetry.space_group_name_H-M   'P 1'
#
loop_
_entity.id
_entity.type
_entity.pdbx_description
1 polymer ?
#
loop_
_entity_poly.entity_id
_entity_poly.type
_entity_poly.pdbx_seq_one_letter_code
_entity_poly.pdbx_strand_id
1 'polypeptide(L)'
;MANEAVTPTTSTIINKIPNKDLTYEAHKRIIKTWQNHWDSIPASNKLRNIKKTVPKWAYLENASRREQIIINRSRIGRSHFIHSYLITKESPPRVTHSTPTLQWHTHY
;
A
#
# COMPACT_ATOMS: atom_id res chain seq x y z
N MET A 1 -63.29 22.99 29.51
CA MET A 1 -62.13 22.09 29.72
C MET A 1 -61.25 22.22 28.49
N ALA A 2 -60.05 22.79 28.64
CA ALA A 2 -59.13 23.05 27.53
C ALA A 2 -58.29 21.81 27.24
N ASN A 3 -58.21 21.43 25.98
CA ASN A 3 -57.34 20.38 25.46
C ASN A 3 -55.98 20.99 25.14
N GLU A 4 -55.01 20.87 26.06
CA GLU A 4 -53.64 21.26 25.77
C GLU A 4 -53.04 20.34 24.72
N ALA A 5 -52.61 20.92 23.60
CA ALA A 5 -51.88 20.22 22.55
C ALA A 5 -50.46 19.93 23.04
N VAL A 6 -50.09 18.64 23.06
CA VAL A 6 -48.71 18.22 23.27
C VAL A 6 -47.86 18.78 22.12
N THR A 7 -47.07 19.81 22.38
CA THR A 7 -46.08 20.31 21.43
C THR A 7 -45.07 19.20 21.15
N PRO A 8 -44.79 18.84 19.89
CA PRO A 8 -43.86 17.77 19.60
C PRO A 8 -42.46 18.20 20.02
N THR A 9 -41.95 17.54 21.07
CA THR A 9 -40.57 17.57 21.53
C THR A 9 -39.65 17.48 20.32
N THR A 10 -38.78 18.48 20.21
CA THR A 10 -37.70 18.64 19.25
C THR A 10 -37.19 17.29 18.75
N SER A 11 -37.69 16.85 17.60
CA SER A 11 -37.10 15.75 16.86
C SER A 11 -35.71 16.22 16.46
N THR A 12 -34.71 15.93 17.30
CA THR A 12 -33.32 15.92 16.87
C THR A 12 -33.29 15.00 15.68
N ILE A 13 -33.24 15.57 14.48
CA ILE A 13 -32.91 14.87 13.26
C ILE A 13 -31.49 14.37 13.48
N ILE A 14 -31.38 13.20 14.11
CA ILE A 14 -30.14 12.45 14.15
C ILE A 14 -29.93 12.07 12.70
N ASN A 15 -29.11 12.86 12.00
CA ASN A 15 -28.57 12.52 10.69
C ASN A 15 -27.91 11.16 10.86
N LYS A 16 -28.69 10.12 10.57
CA LYS A 16 -28.32 8.72 10.77
C LYS A 16 -27.44 8.35 9.60
N ILE A 17 -26.23 8.92 9.56
CA ILE A 17 -25.19 8.48 8.65
C ILE A 17 -25.03 6.98 8.93
N PRO A 18 -25.23 6.11 7.94
CA PRO A 18 -25.04 4.68 8.11
C PRO A 18 -23.67 4.44 8.76
N ASN A 19 -23.63 3.64 9.83
CA ASN A 19 -22.38 3.35 10.55
C ASN A 19 -21.26 2.84 9.60
N LYS A 20 -21.66 2.16 8.51
CA LYS A 20 -20.78 1.74 7.42
C LYS A 20 -20.06 2.90 6.73
N ASP A 21 -20.72 4.03 6.54
CA ASP A 21 -20.13 5.20 5.87
C ASP A 21 -19.11 5.87 6.78
N LEU A 22 -19.40 5.98 8.07
CA LEU A 22 -18.45 6.52 9.06
C LEU A 22 -17.20 5.64 9.18
N THR A 23 -17.39 4.32 9.28
CA THR A 23 -16.28 3.35 9.37
C THR A 23 -15.46 3.32 8.08
N TYR A 24 -16.10 3.43 6.92
CA TYR A 24 -15.43 3.54 5.63
C TYR A 24 -14.57 4.81 5.56
N GLU A 25 -15.12 5.97 5.93
CA GLU A 25 -14.37 7.24 5.90
C GLU A 25 -13.23 7.26 6.92
N ALA A 26 -13.43 6.69 8.11
CA ALA A 26 -12.36 6.51 9.09
C ALA A 26 -11.23 5.64 8.53
N HIS A 27 -11.56 4.49 7.95
CA HIS A 27 -10.58 3.59 7.34
C HIS A 27 -9.82 4.24 6.18
N LYS A 28 -10.53 4.99 5.32
CA LYS A 28 -9.95 5.75 4.22
C LYS A 28 -8.96 6.82 4.72
N ARG A 29 -9.32 7.55 5.78
CA ARG A 29 -8.42 8.54 6.42
C ARG A 29 -7.18 7.87 6.99
N ILE A 30 -7.32 6.74 7.69
CA ILE A 30 -6.20 5.98 8.24
C ILE A 30 -5.24 5.55 7.12
N ILE A 31 -5.75 4.93 6.05
CA ILE A 31 -4.93 4.50 4.91
C ILE A 31 -4.22 5.71 4.28
N LYS A 32 -4.92 6.82 4.08
CA LYS A 32 -4.34 8.03 3.50
C LYS A 32 -3.20 8.57 4.35
N THR A 33 -3.38 8.65 5.67
CA THR A 33 -2.33 9.11 6.59
C THR A 33 -1.09 8.23 6.49
N TRP A 34 -1.26 6.90 6.51
CA TRP A 34 -0.14 5.99 6.35
C TRP A 34 0.52 6.07 4.98
N GLN A 35 -0.27 6.25 3.93
CA GLN A 35 0.25 6.40 2.57
C GLN A 35 1.10 7.67 2.44
N ASN A 36 0.65 8.80 3.00
CA ASN A 36 1.42 10.04 3.02
C ASN A 36 2.77 9.86 3.74
N HIS A 37 2.77 9.17 4.89
CA HIS A 37 4.00 8.84 5.59
C HIS A 37 4.90 7.88 4.79
N TRP A 38 4.31 6.91 4.09
CA TRP A 38 5.07 6.01 3.23
C TRP A 38 5.70 6.74 2.03
N ASP A 39 4.98 7.70 1.46
CA ASP A 39 5.43 8.48 0.32
C ASP A 39 6.52 9.49 0.70
N SER A 40 6.57 9.95 1.95
CA SER A 40 7.65 10.83 2.45
C SER A 40 8.97 10.11 2.66
N ILE A 41 8.98 8.77 2.74
CA ILE A 41 10.22 7.99 2.82
C ILE A 41 11.02 8.18 1.51
N PRO A 42 12.35 8.42 1.57
CA PRO A 42 13.17 8.59 0.38
C PRO A 42 13.10 7.40 -0.59
N ALA A 43 13.21 7.69 -1.89
CA ALA A 43 13.23 6.68 -2.95
C ALA A 43 14.48 5.76 -2.91
N SER A 44 15.50 6.11 -2.11
CA SER A 44 16.63 5.21 -1.81
C SER A 44 16.20 3.99 -0.97
N ASN A 45 15.04 4.06 -0.31
CA ASN A 45 14.51 2.92 0.42
C ASN A 45 14.08 1.81 -0.55
N LYS A 46 14.83 0.70 -0.53
CA LYS A 46 14.61 -0.46 -1.40
C LYS A 46 13.20 -1.04 -1.26
N LEU A 47 12.64 -1.03 -0.05
CA LEU A 47 11.31 -1.58 0.22
C LEU A 47 10.20 -0.70 -0.38
N ARG A 48 10.35 0.64 -0.34
CA ARG A 48 9.43 1.59 -0.99
C ARG A 48 9.37 1.40 -2.50
N ASN A 49 10.51 1.10 -3.13
CA ASN A 49 10.56 0.82 -4.57
C ASN A 49 9.82 -0.47 -4.94
N ILE A 50 9.87 -1.48 -4.06
CA ILE A 50 9.18 -2.76 -4.26
C ILE A 50 7.69 -2.64 -3.95
N LYS A 51 7.32 -1.84 -2.93
CA LYS A 51 5.93 -1.65 -2.47
C LYS A 51 5.61 -0.16 -2.42
N LYS A 52 4.92 0.33 -3.45
CA LYS A 52 4.55 1.75 -3.60
C LYS A 52 3.38 2.17 -2.71
N THR A 53 2.48 1.26 -2.39
CA THR A 53 1.26 1.56 -1.64
C THR A 53 1.19 0.81 -0.33
N VAL A 54 0.60 1.40 0.70
CA VAL A 54 0.44 0.82 2.05
C VAL A 54 -0.54 -0.35 2.11
N PRO A 55 -1.66 -0.39 1.36
CA PRO A 55 -2.58 -1.53 1.38
C PRO A 55 -1.89 -2.89 1.12
N LYS A 56 -2.60 -3.95 1.51
CA LYS A 56 -2.15 -5.33 1.25
C LYS A 56 -1.96 -5.53 -0.25
N TRP A 57 -0.97 -6.32 -0.62
CA TRP A 57 -0.83 -6.72 -2.00
C TRP A 57 -2.04 -7.52 -2.44
N ALA A 58 -2.55 -7.19 -3.63
CA ALA A 58 -3.50 -8.04 -4.30
C ALA A 58 -2.84 -9.39 -4.58
N TYR A 59 -3.54 -10.45 -4.22
CA TYR A 59 -3.22 -11.82 -4.60
C TYR A 59 -4.22 -12.26 -5.67
N LEU A 60 -3.89 -13.30 -6.41
CA LEU A 60 -4.87 -13.98 -7.26
C LEU A 60 -6.03 -14.44 -6.39
N GLU A 61 -7.23 -14.40 -6.95
CA GLU A 61 -8.42 -14.91 -6.29
C GLU A 61 -8.18 -16.38 -5.92
N ASN A 62 -8.44 -16.74 -4.66
CA ASN A 62 -8.19 -18.08 -4.08
C ASN A 62 -6.72 -18.50 -3.86
N ALA A 63 -5.75 -17.56 -3.90
CA ALA A 63 -4.37 -17.90 -3.56
C ALA A 63 -4.26 -18.47 -2.13
N SER A 64 -3.72 -19.69 -2.03
CA SER A 64 -3.46 -20.36 -0.76
C SER A 64 -2.46 -19.58 0.08
N ARG A 65 -2.47 -19.80 1.41
CA ARG A 65 -1.50 -19.15 2.30
C ARG A 65 -0.05 -19.47 1.91
N ARG A 66 0.22 -20.67 1.39
CA ARG A 66 1.55 -21.07 0.90
C ARG A 66 1.97 -20.24 -0.31
N GLU A 67 1.08 -20.05 -1.28
CA GLU A 67 1.35 -19.23 -2.47
C GLU A 67 1.57 -17.76 -2.13
N GLN A 68 0.76 -17.20 -1.22
CA GLN A 68 0.97 -15.84 -0.74
C GLN A 68 2.36 -15.65 -0.10
N ILE A 69 2.80 -16.64 0.70
CA ILE A 69 4.15 -16.63 1.31
C ILE A 69 5.23 -16.68 0.22
N ILE A 70 5.10 -17.57 -0.77
CA ILE A 70 6.05 -17.69 -1.87
C ILE A 70 6.13 -16.37 -2.66
N ILE A 71 4.99 -15.78 -3.02
CA ILE A 71 4.93 -14.49 -3.72
C ILE A 71 5.62 -13.40 -2.90
N ASN A 72 5.36 -13.37 -1.59
CA ASN A 72 5.95 -12.36 -0.70
C ASN A 72 7.46 -12.51 -0.58
N ARG A 73 7.93 -13.74 -0.36
CA ARG A 73 9.35 -14.08 -0.33
C ARG A 73 10.03 -13.81 -1.67
N SER A 74 9.37 -14.04 -2.81
CA SER A 74 9.94 -13.75 -4.13
C SER A 74 10.05 -12.24 -4.39
N ARG A 75 9.07 -11.43 -3.98
CA ARG A 75 9.11 -9.96 -4.13
C ARG A 75 10.19 -9.34 -3.24
N ILE A 76 10.28 -9.77 -1.97
CA ILE A 76 11.34 -9.32 -1.05
C ILE A 76 12.69 -9.91 -1.50
N GLY A 77 12.73 -11.21 -1.74
CA GLY A 77 13.90 -12.02 -2.07
C GLY A 77 14.49 -11.78 -3.45
N ARG A 78 13.78 -11.17 -4.42
CA ARG A 78 14.43 -10.57 -5.60
C ARG A 78 15.52 -9.58 -5.20
N SER A 79 15.32 -8.86 -4.08
CA SER A 79 16.36 -8.05 -3.47
C SER A 79 17.55 -8.86 -3.02
N HIS A 80 17.33 -10.06 -2.48
CA HIS A 80 18.36 -10.99 -2.01
C HIS A 80 19.06 -11.70 -3.17
N PHE A 81 18.35 -12.14 -4.22
CA PHE A 81 18.97 -12.74 -5.41
C PHE A 81 19.91 -11.75 -6.11
N ILE A 82 19.47 -10.50 -6.29
CA ILE A 82 20.33 -9.42 -6.79
C ILE A 82 21.47 -9.10 -5.81
N HIS A 83 21.26 -9.25 -4.49
CA HIS A 83 22.29 -8.97 -3.50
C HIS A 83 23.32 -10.08 -3.34
N SER A 84 22.90 -11.34 -3.39
CA SER A 84 23.77 -12.53 -3.43
C SER A 84 24.71 -12.41 -4.61
N TYR A 85 24.18 -12.01 -5.77
CA TYR A 85 24.96 -11.71 -6.95
C TYR A 85 26.03 -10.61 -6.72
N LEU A 86 25.67 -9.50 -6.08
CA LEU A 86 26.62 -8.42 -5.74
C LEU A 86 27.69 -8.83 -4.72
N ILE A 87 27.35 -9.74 -3.79
CA ILE A 87 28.25 -10.25 -2.76
C ILE A 87 29.23 -11.29 -3.34
N THR A 88 28.77 -12.16 -4.25
CA THR A 88 29.59 -13.22 -4.84
C THR A 88 30.54 -12.74 -5.94
N LYS A 89 30.40 -11.50 -6.42
CA LYS A 89 31.17 -10.92 -7.55
C LYS A 89 31.16 -11.76 -8.84
N GLU A 90 30.21 -12.67 -8.99
CA GLU A 90 30.01 -13.37 -10.26
C GLU A 90 29.53 -12.37 -11.33
N SER A 91 29.26 -12.76 -12.57
CA SER A 91 28.68 -11.86 -13.61
C SER A 91 27.14 -11.73 -13.48
N PRO A 92 26.51 -10.57 -13.75
CA PRO A 92 25.09 -10.35 -13.41
C PRO A 92 24.23 -11.41 -14.08
N PRO A 93 23.24 -12.01 -13.37
CA PRO A 93 22.25 -12.82 -14.05
C PRO A 93 21.57 -11.90 -15.06
N ARG A 94 21.83 -12.17 -16.34
CA ARG A 94 21.38 -11.36 -17.47
C ARG A 94 19.85 -11.41 -17.50
N VAL A 95 19.22 -10.42 -16.89
CA VAL A 95 17.78 -10.18 -17.05
C VAL A 95 17.60 -9.49 -18.40
N THR A 96 17.40 -10.27 -19.46
CA THR A 96 16.97 -9.76 -20.76
C THR A 96 15.50 -9.35 -20.72
N HIS A 97 15.21 -8.15 -20.20
CA HIS A 97 14.03 -7.39 -20.60
C HIS A 97 14.43 -5.90 -20.70
N SER A 98 14.74 -5.51 -21.93
CA SER A 98 14.93 -4.17 -22.53
C SER A 98 15.08 -2.93 -21.61
N THR A 99 16.26 -2.32 -21.67
CA THR A 99 16.65 -0.94 -21.28
C THR A 99 16.02 0.16 -22.18
N PRO A 100 16.12 1.45 -21.82
CA PRO A 100 17.29 2.26 -22.24
C PRO A 100 17.91 3.08 -21.08
N THR A 101 19.20 2.87 -20.80
CA THR A 101 20.32 3.78 -21.13
C THR A 101 20.48 4.94 -20.13
N LEU A 102 21.34 4.76 -19.12
CA LEU A 102 22.04 5.87 -18.48
C LEU A 102 23.51 5.79 -18.90
N GLN A 103 23.89 6.77 -19.71
CA GLN A 103 25.23 7.04 -20.20
C GLN A 103 26.15 7.32 -19.01
N TRP A 104 27.17 6.47 -18.81
CA TRP A 104 28.28 6.80 -17.93
C TRP A 104 29.18 7.80 -18.65
N HIS A 105 29.10 9.08 -18.27
CA HIS A 105 30.14 10.03 -18.65
C HIS A 105 31.34 9.80 -17.73
N THR A 106 32.32 9.07 -18.23
CA THR A 106 33.72 9.22 -17.82
C THR A 106 34.22 10.58 -18.29
N HIS A 107 34.62 11.46 -17.37
CA HIS A 107 35.72 12.39 -17.60
C HIS A 107 36.38 12.82 -16.29
N TYR A 108 37.70 12.59 -16.25
CA TYR A 108 38.74 12.92 -15.27
C TYR A 108 38.76 12.16 -13.95
#